data_AF-A0A0C1H8L1-F1
#
_entry.id   AF-A0A0C1H8L1-F1
#
_cell.length_a   1.000
_cell.length_b   1.000
_cell.length_c   1.000
_cell.angle_alpha   90.00
_cell.angle_beta   90.00
_cell.angle_gamma   90.00
#
_symmetry.space_group_name_H-M   'P 1'
#
loop_
_entity.id
_entity.type
_entity.pdbx_description
1 polymer ?
#
loop_
_entity_poly.entity_id
_entity_poly.type
_entity_poly.pdbx_seq_one_letter_code
_entity_poly.pdbx_strand_id
1 'polypeptide(L)'
;MKQSIRSINRDTGIHRTIIRNLNKVANNSGWLSNDRSIPSENEIHQALVAFDLKKSSKSHGLDPLKPLIKDWLAKNHSFVVIHKLIQEHITCSESTVRRFIHQHFPKQIQPIMIRQHIPGECAEVDFGYLGLCFDPESGKNRRAWVFSLRLRHSRKAYREVVFDQSTKTFLACHIHAFEWLGGVPTKIVIDNLKAGVTKASLHEPLLNRSYQQLAEHYAFIISPCLPYKPQHKGGVENDIKYIKRNFLSFFLESQAQKGIEVPSKADFQKALDQWNCEVSEKRKIGGVDRTPQDLFEEEKEHLKSLPSCRWDALEWYCTIVGKDWRVRFDKVWYSVPYAFIGKEVQVCASQSSLKIFHAGQEIAMHLRSYKPNDYVRINLHAPLQQEEVLNATRGGLLAQAETIGPSTLKLSEELLNDPSHDKLRPVRLILKLALRYSPARLEKACKRALIYGTISYTSIKAILEKALDQKPFEEQSTQLDKPQKYFKFARDPQYFTQGAMYG
;
A
#
# COMPACT_ATOMS: atom_id res chain seq x y z
N MET A 1 2.13 -28.02 81.81
CA MET A 1 2.20 -29.33 81.09
C MET A 1 2.74 -29.10 79.70
N LYS A 2 3.78 -29.82 79.26
CA LYS A 2 4.27 -29.73 77.88
C LYS A 2 3.33 -30.53 76.96
N GLN A 3 2.62 -29.86 76.05
CA GLN A 3 1.80 -30.53 75.03
C GLN A 3 2.70 -31.36 74.07
N SER A 4 2.25 -32.55 73.69
CA SER A 4 2.99 -33.38 72.72
C SER A 4 2.89 -32.80 71.30
N ILE A 5 3.90 -33.02 70.46
CA ILE A 5 3.91 -32.57 69.05
C ILE A 5 2.70 -33.14 68.27
N ARG A 6 2.21 -34.33 68.65
CA ARG A 6 1.00 -34.92 68.04
C ARG A 6 -0.28 -34.19 68.46
N SER A 7 -0.34 -33.64 69.67
CA SER A 7 -1.45 -32.78 70.11
C SER A 7 -1.43 -31.47 69.33
N ILE A 8 -0.28 -30.79 69.30
CA ILE A 8 -0.13 -29.49 68.61
C ILE A 8 -0.50 -29.60 67.12
N ASN A 9 -0.10 -30.67 66.43
CA ASN A 9 -0.48 -30.90 65.04
C ASN A 9 -2.00 -31.05 64.88
N ARG A 10 -2.64 -31.83 65.77
CA ARG A 10 -4.10 -32.03 65.75
C ARG A 10 -4.85 -30.73 65.98
N ASP A 11 -4.36 -29.89 66.87
CA ASP A 11 -5.02 -28.66 67.30
C ASP A 11 -4.79 -27.49 66.33
N THR A 12 -3.62 -27.43 65.66
CA THR A 12 -3.23 -26.32 64.78
C THR A 12 -3.30 -26.64 63.28
N GLY A 13 -3.40 -27.92 62.91
CA GLY A 13 -3.28 -28.38 61.52
C GLY A 13 -1.87 -28.23 60.91
N ILE A 14 -0.90 -27.72 61.67
CA ILE A 14 0.46 -27.48 61.18
C ILE A 14 1.22 -28.80 61.10
N HIS A 15 1.88 -29.03 59.96
CA HIS A 15 2.63 -30.26 59.74
C HIS A 15 3.73 -30.47 60.80
N ARG A 16 3.78 -31.67 61.38
CA ARG A 16 4.70 -32.11 62.45
C ARG A 16 6.17 -31.70 62.26
N THR A 17 6.66 -31.61 61.02
CA THR A 17 8.05 -31.18 60.73
C THR A 17 8.27 -29.70 61.03
N ILE A 18 7.28 -28.86 60.75
CA ILE A 18 7.33 -27.42 61.04
C ILE A 18 7.29 -27.22 62.56
N ILE A 19 6.37 -27.89 63.27
CA ILE A 19 6.28 -27.85 64.73
C ILE A 19 7.60 -28.26 65.39
N ARG A 20 8.27 -29.32 64.88
CA ARG A 20 9.60 -29.71 65.38
C ARG A 20 10.66 -28.64 65.17
N ASN A 21 10.66 -27.97 64.02
CA ASN A 21 11.63 -26.92 63.73
C ASN A 21 11.39 -25.69 64.62
N LEU A 22 10.13 -25.26 64.77
CA LEU A 22 9.75 -24.15 65.65
C LEU A 22 10.08 -24.46 67.11
N ASN A 23 9.80 -25.68 67.59
CA ASN A 23 10.20 -26.08 68.94
C ASN A 23 11.72 -26.06 69.14
N LYS A 24 12.53 -26.38 68.12
CA LYS A 24 13.99 -26.24 68.22
C LYS A 24 14.42 -24.79 68.32
N VAL A 25 13.83 -23.90 67.52
CA VAL A 25 14.10 -22.44 67.58
C VAL A 25 13.71 -21.86 68.93
N ALA A 26 12.53 -22.23 69.43
CA ALA A 26 12.02 -21.76 70.72
C ALA A 26 12.84 -22.27 71.91
N ASN A 27 13.30 -23.54 71.89
CA ASN A 27 14.21 -24.07 72.91
C ASN A 27 15.58 -23.39 72.87
N ASN A 28 16.18 -23.21 71.68
CA ASN A 28 17.49 -22.56 71.54
C ASN A 28 17.47 -21.09 71.98
N SER A 29 16.32 -20.43 71.86
CA SER A 29 16.13 -19.04 72.26
C SER A 29 15.64 -18.89 73.71
N GLY A 30 15.38 -20.00 74.39
CA GLY A 30 14.90 -20.04 75.79
C GLY A 30 13.48 -19.49 75.98
N TRP A 31 12.64 -19.50 74.94
CA TRP A 31 11.28 -18.93 74.97
C TRP A 31 10.23 -19.84 75.59
N LEU A 32 10.61 -21.05 76.00
CA LEU A 32 9.72 -22.04 76.61
C LEU A 32 9.87 -22.11 78.14
N SER A 33 10.60 -21.16 78.74
CA SER A 33 10.78 -21.01 80.18
C SER A 33 9.67 -20.13 80.78
N ASN A 34 9.11 -20.51 81.93
CA ASN A 34 7.96 -19.82 82.54
C ASN A 34 8.24 -18.38 83.00
N ASP A 35 9.51 -17.99 83.13
CA ASP A 35 9.93 -16.70 83.70
C ASP A 35 10.22 -15.62 82.63
N ARG A 36 9.93 -15.89 81.36
CA ARG A 36 10.13 -14.93 80.27
C ARG A 36 8.80 -14.46 79.66
N SER A 37 8.75 -13.17 79.34
CA SER A 37 7.70 -12.59 78.51
C SER A 37 7.74 -13.15 77.09
N ILE A 38 6.58 -13.18 76.44
CA ILE A 38 6.43 -13.62 75.05
C ILE A 38 7.35 -12.75 74.16
N PRO A 39 8.16 -13.35 73.26
CA PRO A 39 9.07 -12.60 72.40
C PRO A 39 8.30 -11.72 71.41
N SER A 40 8.90 -10.59 71.03
CA SER A 40 8.34 -9.69 70.01
C SER A 40 8.41 -10.30 68.60
N GLU A 41 7.57 -9.81 67.68
CA GLU A 41 7.57 -10.28 66.28
C GLU A 41 8.95 -10.14 65.61
N ASN A 42 9.68 -9.07 65.94
CA ASN A 42 11.03 -8.84 65.43
C ASN A 42 12.05 -9.87 65.94
N GLU A 43 11.96 -10.27 67.21
CA GLU A 43 12.84 -11.29 67.79
C GLU A 43 12.52 -12.68 67.22
N ILE A 44 11.25 -13.00 67.04
CA ILE A 44 10.79 -14.22 66.36
C ILE A 44 11.34 -14.26 64.93
N HIS A 45 11.20 -13.16 64.18
CA HIS A 45 11.70 -13.04 62.82
C HIS A 45 13.23 -13.22 62.76
N GLN A 46 13.99 -12.55 63.63
CA GLN A 46 15.45 -12.68 63.68
C GLN A 46 15.90 -14.11 64.00
N ALA A 47 15.25 -14.80 64.95
CA ALA A 47 15.63 -16.16 65.30
C ALA A 47 15.30 -17.18 64.18
N LEU A 48 14.18 -16.99 63.47
CA LEU A 48 13.81 -17.82 62.33
C LEU A 48 14.79 -17.63 61.17
N VAL A 49 15.14 -16.38 60.84
CA VAL A 49 16.16 -16.07 59.82
C VAL A 49 17.50 -16.70 60.20
N ALA A 50 17.94 -16.56 61.46
CA ALA A 50 19.18 -17.16 61.94
C ALA A 50 19.17 -18.70 61.88
N PHE A 51 18.03 -19.34 62.13
CA PHE A 51 17.87 -20.79 62.06
C PHE A 51 17.92 -21.31 60.61
N ASP A 52 17.26 -20.62 59.67
CA ASP A 52 17.31 -20.99 58.25
C ASP A 52 18.70 -20.76 57.65
N LEU A 53 19.41 -19.70 58.06
CA LEU A 53 20.81 -19.48 57.69
C LEU A 53 21.70 -20.65 58.15
N LYS A 54 21.50 -21.17 59.37
CA LYS A 54 22.23 -22.36 59.86
C LYS A 54 21.88 -23.63 59.09
N LYS A 55 20.63 -23.78 58.62
CA LYS A 55 20.17 -24.94 57.84
C LYS A 55 20.69 -24.94 56.39
N SER A 56 20.90 -23.74 55.83
CA SER A 56 21.50 -23.51 54.51
C SER A 56 23.02 -23.74 54.47
N SER A 57 23.67 -24.01 55.61
CA SER A 57 25.13 -24.15 55.70
C SER A 57 25.71 -25.45 55.14
N LYS A 58 24.90 -26.33 54.54
CA LYS A 58 25.45 -27.48 53.80
C LYS A 58 26.21 -26.96 52.59
N SER A 59 27.52 -27.14 52.58
CA SER A 59 28.38 -26.79 51.45
C SER A 59 27.87 -27.46 50.18
N HIS A 60 27.52 -26.67 49.18
CA HIS A 60 27.15 -27.16 47.86
C HIS A 60 28.42 -27.57 47.12
N GLY A 61 28.39 -28.65 46.33
CA GLY A 61 29.56 -29.11 45.59
C GLY A 61 30.15 -28.09 44.60
N LEU A 62 29.38 -27.06 44.24
CA LEU A 62 29.80 -25.95 43.36
C LEU A 62 30.34 -24.73 44.11
N ASP A 63 30.36 -24.75 45.45
CA ASP A 63 30.89 -23.67 46.27
C ASP A 63 32.35 -23.30 45.93
N PRO A 64 33.27 -24.25 45.65
CA PRO A 64 34.65 -23.93 45.26
C PRO A 64 34.75 -23.16 43.94
N LEU A 65 33.77 -23.32 43.05
CA LEU A 65 33.77 -22.70 41.72
C LEU A 65 33.01 -21.35 41.70
N LYS A 66 32.47 -20.88 42.83
CA LYS A 66 31.82 -19.57 42.95
C LYS A 66 32.58 -18.40 42.32
N PRO A 67 33.91 -18.21 42.55
CA PRO A 67 34.64 -17.10 41.95
C PRO A 67 34.68 -17.20 40.42
N LEU A 68 34.92 -18.39 39.87
CA LEU A 68 34.94 -18.62 38.42
C LEU A 68 33.57 -18.42 37.77
N ILE A 69 32.51 -18.90 38.43
CA ILE A 69 31.13 -18.69 37.97
C ILE A 69 30.78 -17.21 37.94
N LYS A 70 31.21 -16.44 38.96
CA LYS A 70 31.02 -14.98 38.99
C LYS A 70 31.70 -14.31 37.80
N ASP A 71 32.93 -14.71 37.47
CA ASP A 71 33.68 -14.15 36.34
C ASP A 71 33.05 -14.52 34.99
N TRP A 72 32.57 -15.76 34.84
CA TRP A 72 31.87 -16.19 33.63
C TRP A 72 30.52 -15.47 33.42
N LEU A 73 29.81 -15.20 34.51
CA LEU A 73 28.59 -14.38 34.47
C LEU A 73 28.92 -12.93 34.09
N ALA A 74 30.02 -12.36 34.60
CA ALA A 74 30.49 -11.02 34.21
C ALA A 74 30.87 -10.94 32.73
N LYS A 75 31.34 -12.05 32.14
CA LYS A 75 31.62 -12.20 30.70
C LYS A 75 30.38 -12.51 29.85
N ASN A 76 29.18 -12.47 30.42
CA ASN A 76 27.91 -12.80 29.75
C ASN A 76 27.89 -14.18 29.08
N HIS A 77 28.56 -15.19 29.66
CA HIS A 77 28.48 -16.56 29.15
C HIS A 77 27.08 -17.15 29.36
N SER A 78 26.61 -17.93 28.38
CA SER A 78 25.31 -18.62 28.49
C SER A 78 25.38 -19.75 29.52
N PHE A 79 24.23 -20.16 30.06
CA PHE A 79 24.16 -21.28 31.02
C PHE A 79 24.76 -22.57 30.47
N VAL A 80 24.63 -22.82 29.16
CA VAL A 80 25.22 -23.98 28.48
C VAL A 80 26.75 -23.91 28.48
N VAL A 81 27.32 -22.74 28.24
CA VAL A 81 28.78 -22.53 28.27
C VAL A 81 29.30 -22.67 29.68
N ILE A 82 28.63 -22.04 30.65
CA ILE A 82 29.00 -22.14 32.08
C ILE A 82 28.93 -23.59 32.55
N HIS A 83 27.91 -24.35 32.15
CA HIS A 83 27.80 -25.76 32.48
C HIS A 83 28.95 -26.59 31.90
N LYS A 84 29.32 -26.37 30.63
CA LYS A 84 30.48 -27.04 30.01
C LYS A 84 31.80 -26.74 30.74
N LEU A 85 32.02 -25.49 31.13
CA LEU A 85 33.23 -25.08 31.87
C LEU A 85 33.26 -25.67 33.29
N ILE A 86 32.09 -25.81 33.93
CA ILE A 86 31.98 -26.50 35.22
C ILE A 86 32.23 -28.00 35.07
N GLN A 87 31.78 -28.64 33.97
CA GLN A 87 32.00 -30.07 33.72
C GLN A 87 33.48 -30.46 33.64
N GLU A 88 34.38 -29.54 33.27
CA GLU A 88 35.83 -29.76 33.31
C GLU A 88 36.38 -29.94 34.73
N HIS A 89 35.64 -29.48 35.74
CA HIS A 89 36.05 -29.51 37.15
C HIS A 89 35.19 -30.45 37.99
N ILE A 90 33.87 -30.47 37.76
CA ILE A 90 32.88 -31.19 38.56
C ILE A 90 31.77 -31.75 37.68
N THR A 91 31.50 -33.06 37.81
CA THR A 91 30.39 -33.72 37.13
C THR A 91 29.05 -33.29 37.73
N CYS A 92 28.28 -32.51 36.98
CA CYS A 92 26.93 -32.09 37.37
C CYS A 92 26.02 -31.87 36.16
N SER A 93 24.71 -31.84 36.39
CA SER A 93 23.72 -31.52 35.37
C SER A 93 23.53 -30.00 35.22
N GLU A 94 23.13 -29.56 34.02
CA GLU A 94 22.86 -28.14 33.73
C GLU A 94 21.82 -27.55 34.69
N SER A 95 20.78 -28.32 35.02
CA SER A 95 19.73 -27.92 35.96
C SER A 95 20.27 -27.58 37.35
N THR A 96 21.31 -28.29 37.82
CA THR A 96 21.96 -28.03 39.11
C THR A 96 22.76 -26.72 39.06
N VAL A 97 23.50 -26.49 37.96
CA VAL A 97 24.22 -25.23 37.72
C VAL A 97 23.26 -24.05 37.68
N ARG A 98 22.15 -24.17 36.94
CA ARG A 98 21.15 -23.10 36.82
C ARG A 98 20.48 -22.78 38.15
N ARG A 99 20.11 -23.80 38.93
CA ARG A 99 19.55 -23.63 40.29
C ARG A 99 20.55 -22.94 41.21
N PHE A 100 21.80 -23.37 41.19
CA PHE A 100 22.88 -22.78 41.96
C PHE A 100 23.11 -21.30 41.61
N ILE A 101 23.16 -20.97 40.32
CA ILE A 101 23.33 -19.59 39.86
C ILE A 101 22.13 -18.73 40.30
N HIS A 102 20.90 -19.19 40.12
CA HIS A 102 19.73 -18.43 40.56
C HIS A 102 19.71 -18.18 42.08
N GLN A 103 20.19 -19.13 42.88
CA GLN A 103 20.23 -19.03 44.34
C GLN A 103 21.37 -18.16 44.86
N HIS A 104 22.57 -18.26 44.27
CA HIS A 104 23.78 -17.59 44.77
C HIS A 104 24.14 -16.30 44.03
N PHE A 105 23.62 -16.12 42.81
CA PHE A 105 23.78 -14.91 41.99
C PHE A 105 22.39 -14.44 41.53
N PRO A 106 21.49 -14.10 42.46
CA PRO A 106 20.16 -13.62 42.09
C PRO A 106 20.32 -12.40 41.20
N LYS A 107 19.59 -12.41 40.08
CA LYS A 107 19.60 -11.27 39.16
C LYS A 107 19.09 -10.06 39.92
N GLN A 108 19.94 -9.04 40.10
CA GLN A 108 19.49 -7.81 40.72
C GLN A 108 18.36 -7.23 39.88
N ILE A 109 17.17 -7.18 40.46
CA ILE A 109 16.02 -6.54 39.83
C ILE A 109 16.32 -5.05 39.86
N GLN A 110 16.67 -4.50 38.71
CA GLN A 110 16.87 -3.06 38.63
C GLN A 110 15.51 -2.36 38.76
N PRO A 111 15.44 -1.25 39.51
CA PRO A 111 14.23 -0.46 39.57
C PRO A 111 13.90 0.05 38.16
N ILE A 112 12.72 -0.29 37.67
CA ILE A 112 12.21 0.23 36.39
C ILE A 112 11.27 1.38 36.73
N MET A 113 11.50 2.55 36.14
CA MET A 113 10.56 3.66 36.22
C MET A 113 9.31 3.33 35.40
N ILE A 114 8.15 3.28 36.06
CA ILE A 114 6.86 3.14 35.37
C ILE A 114 6.61 4.44 34.63
N ARG A 115 6.55 4.38 33.29
CA ARG A 115 6.14 5.53 32.49
C ARG A 115 4.62 5.62 32.50
N GLN A 116 4.09 6.77 32.89
CA GLN A 116 2.70 7.10 32.63
C GLN A 116 2.53 7.33 31.12
N HIS A 117 1.45 6.80 30.55
CA HIS A 117 1.12 6.96 29.15
C HIS A 117 -0.05 7.93 29.05
N ILE A 118 0.16 9.06 28.38
CA ILE A 118 -0.89 10.05 28.14
C ILE A 118 -1.80 9.52 27.00
N PRO A 119 -3.14 9.55 27.17
CA PRO A 119 -4.07 9.16 26.11
C PRO A 119 -3.82 9.94 24.81
N GLY A 120 -3.78 9.26 23.67
CA GLY A 120 -3.67 9.86 22.34
C GLY A 120 -2.26 10.37 22.00
N GLU A 121 -1.32 10.31 22.95
CA GLU A 121 0.02 10.87 22.74
C GLU A 121 0.86 10.00 21.82
N CYS A 122 0.91 8.69 22.07
CA CYS A 122 1.91 7.82 21.47
C CYS A 122 1.32 6.49 20.96
N ALA A 123 1.65 6.17 19.70
CA ALA A 123 1.53 4.82 19.15
C ALA A 123 2.90 4.23 18.82
N GLU A 124 3.00 2.90 18.81
CA GLU A 124 4.17 2.15 18.36
C GLU A 124 3.81 1.31 17.15
N VAL A 125 4.71 1.24 16.16
CA VAL A 125 4.49 0.50 14.92
C VAL A 125 5.61 -0.50 14.67
N ASP A 126 5.25 -1.70 14.20
CA ASP A 126 6.20 -2.72 13.79
C ASP A 126 5.61 -3.75 12.83
N PHE A 127 6.48 -4.52 12.16
CA PHE A 127 6.09 -5.65 11.32
C PHE A 127 6.45 -6.98 11.98
N GLY A 128 5.51 -7.92 12.01
CA GLY A 128 5.72 -9.30 12.45
C GLY A 128 5.62 -10.29 11.30
N TYR A 129 6.60 -11.19 11.12
CA TYR A 129 6.48 -12.28 10.15
C TYR A 129 5.39 -13.30 10.57
N LEU A 130 4.49 -13.65 9.66
CA LEU A 130 3.36 -14.56 9.90
C LEU A 130 3.49 -15.94 9.24
N GLY A 131 4.41 -16.13 8.30
CA GLY A 131 4.55 -17.38 7.56
C GLY A 131 4.21 -17.23 6.07
N LEU A 132 3.79 -18.33 5.44
CA LEU A 132 3.31 -18.34 4.06
C LEU A 132 1.79 -18.14 4.03
N CYS A 133 1.33 -17.42 3.02
CA CYS A 133 -0.07 -17.13 2.76
C CYS A 133 -0.31 -17.11 1.25
N PHE A 134 -1.45 -17.63 0.81
CA PHE A 134 -1.82 -17.65 -0.60
C PHE A 134 -2.30 -16.26 -1.03
N ASP A 135 -1.73 -15.76 -2.11
CA ASP A 135 -2.07 -14.48 -2.72
C ASP A 135 -2.96 -14.71 -3.95
N PRO A 136 -4.28 -14.42 -3.87
CA PRO A 136 -5.21 -14.64 -4.98
C PRO A 136 -4.87 -13.82 -6.23
N GLU A 137 -4.25 -12.64 -6.07
CA GLU A 137 -3.92 -11.77 -7.20
C GLU A 137 -2.74 -12.31 -8.03
N SER A 138 -1.73 -12.87 -7.35
CA SER A 138 -0.56 -13.45 -8.02
C SER A 138 -0.68 -14.95 -8.29
N GLY A 139 -1.66 -15.63 -7.69
CA GLY A 139 -1.85 -17.08 -7.78
C GLY A 139 -0.73 -17.89 -7.11
N LYS A 140 0.04 -17.27 -6.20
CA LYS A 140 1.25 -17.88 -5.60
C LYS A 140 1.24 -17.77 -4.08
N ASN A 141 1.94 -18.71 -3.44
CA ASN A 141 2.24 -18.63 -2.02
C ASN A 141 3.33 -17.60 -1.77
N ARG A 142 3.04 -16.60 -0.94
CA ARG A 142 3.96 -15.51 -0.60
C ARG A 142 4.20 -15.47 0.89
N ARG A 143 5.37 -14.95 1.28
CA ARG A 143 5.62 -14.59 2.68
C ARG A 143 4.64 -13.50 3.10
N ALA A 144 4.04 -13.65 4.27
CA ALA A 144 3.13 -12.69 4.85
C ALA A 144 3.71 -12.09 6.13
N TRP A 145 3.38 -10.83 6.35
CA TRP A 145 3.71 -10.07 7.54
C TRP A 145 2.44 -9.43 8.10
N VAL A 146 2.41 -9.18 9.40
CA VAL A 146 1.40 -8.35 10.06
C VAL A 146 2.03 -7.00 10.35
N PHE A 147 1.45 -5.95 9.81
CA PHE A 147 1.62 -4.60 10.31
C PHE A 147 0.85 -4.47 11.62
N SER A 148 1.46 -4.00 12.70
CA SER A 148 0.77 -3.68 13.95
C SER A 148 1.05 -2.24 14.33
N LEU A 149 0.00 -1.44 14.48
CA LEU A 149 0.02 -0.11 15.09
C LEU A 149 -0.72 -0.18 16.41
N ARG A 150 0.00 0.04 17.52
CA ARG A 150 -0.53 -0.11 18.88
C ARG A 150 -0.42 1.18 19.67
N LEU A 151 -1.54 1.66 20.20
CA LEU A 151 -1.57 2.79 21.14
C LEU A 151 -0.92 2.40 22.47
N ARG A 152 -0.14 3.30 23.07
CA ARG A 152 0.56 3.02 24.33
C ARG A 152 -0.38 3.01 25.53
N HIS A 153 -1.36 3.93 25.57
CA HIS A 153 -2.27 4.08 26.70
C HIS A 153 -3.30 2.95 26.74
N SER A 154 -4.24 2.90 25.78
CA SER A 154 -5.28 1.86 25.74
C SER A 154 -4.75 0.47 25.41
N ARG A 155 -3.57 0.37 24.78
CA ARG A 155 -3.05 -0.88 24.21
C ARG A 155 -3.90 -1.43 23.07
N LYS A 156 -4.88 -0.67 22.55
CA LYS A 156 -5.61 -1.01 21.33
C LYS A 156 -4.65 -1.06 20.16
N ALA A 157 -4.82 -2.04 19.29
CA ALA A 157 -3.91 -2.31 18.19
C ALA A 157 -4.69 -2.55 16.90
N TYR A 158 -4.34 -1.79 15.87
CA TYR A 158 -4.73 -2.06 14.50
C TYR A 158 -3.73 -3.05 13.88
N ARG A 159 -4.24 -4.03 13.13
CA ARG A 159 -3.41 -5.09 12.56
C ARG A 159 -3.83 -5.40 11.12
N GLU A 160 -2.87 -5.40 10.21
CA GLU A 160 -3.12 -5.64 8.78
C GLU A 160 -2.11 -6.63 8.20
N VAL A 161 -2.61 -7.63 7.46
CA VAL A 161 -1.79 -8.64 6.79
C VAL A 161 -1.32 -8.10 5.43
N VAL A 162 -0.01 -8.14 5.21
CA VAL A 162 0.64 -7.63 4.00
C VAL A 162 1.69 -8.60 3.44
N PHE A 163 2.05 -8.44 2.17
CA PHE A 163 3.00 -9.29 1.46
C PHE A 163 4.37 -8.64 1.19
N ASP A 164 4.61 -7.46 1.72
CA ASP A 164 5.91 -6.80 1.73
C ASP A 164 5.96 -5.72 2.81
N GLN A 165 7.17 -5.24 3.09
CA GLN A 165 7.42 -4.13 4.01
C GLN A 165 7.94 -2.90 3.25
N SER A 166 7.48 -2.70 2.01
CA SER A 166 7.87 -1.54 1.22
C SER A 166 7.34 -0.26 1.86
N THR A 167 7.96 0.88 1.55
CA THR A 167 7.46 2.19 2.00
C THR A 167 6.01 2.41 1.57
N LYS A 168 5.64 2.04 0.34
CA LYS A 168 4.26 2.19 -0.16
C LYS A 168 3.26 1.45 0.73
N THR A 169 3.54 0.19 1.04
CA THR A 169 2.70 -0.63 1.93
C THR A 169 2.67 -0.05 3.34
N PHE A 170 3.82 0.38 3.86
CA PHE A 170 3.91 0.99 5.19
C PHE A 170 3.05 2.26 5.33
N LEU A 171 3.06 3.14 4.31
CA LEU A 171 2.23 4.35 4.28
C LEU A 171 0.74 4.00 4.20
N ALA A 172 0.37 3.06 3.33
CA ALA A 172 -1.02 2.59 3.21
C ALA A 172 -1.56 2.05 4.54
N CYS A 173 -0.77 1.23 5.24
CA CYS A 173 -1.16 0.69 6.55
C CYS A 173 -1.36 1.77 7.62
N HIS A 174 -0.59 2.87 7.60
CA HIS A 174 -0.82 4.00 8.51
C HIS A 174 -2.15 4.68 8.23
N ILE A 175 -2.46 4.93 6.95
CA ILE A 175 -3.71 5.55 6.53
C ILE A 175 -4.89 4.69 6.98
N HIS A 176 -4.86 3.38 6.70
CA HIS A 176 -5.89 2.44 7.15
C HIS A 176 -6.00 2.40 8.67
N ALA A 177 -4.88 2.43 9.39
CA ALA A 177 -4.88 2.44 10.86
C ALA A 177 -5.53 3.71 11.42
N PHE A 178 -5.23 4.90 10.87
CA PHE A 178 -5.83 6.15 11.32
C PHE A 178 -7.32 6.21 11.02
N GLU A 179 -7.72 5.76 9.83
CA GLU A 179 -9.13 5.63 9.44
C GLU A 179 -9.87 4.68 10.39
N TRP A 180 -9.28 3.54 10.74
CA TRP A 180 -9.86 2.56 11.67
C TRP A 180 -9.95 3.09 13.12
N LEU A 181 -8.93 3.82 13.58
CA LEU A 181 -8.96 4.47 14.89
C LEU A 181 -9.95 5.64 14.93
N GLY A 182 -10.30 6.22 13.77
CA GLY A 182 -11.07 7.46 13.68
C GLY A 182 -10.28 8.70 14.11
N GLY A 183 -8.95 8.62 14.14
CA GLY A 183 -8.07 9.69 14.62
C GLY A 183 -6.59 9.33 14.54
N VAL A 184 -5.74 10.32 14.77
CA VAL A 184 -4.27 10.21 14.64
C VAL A 184 -3.60 10.45 15.99
N PRO A 185 -2.71 9.56 16.46
CA PRO A 185 -1.91 9.81 17.66
C PRO A 185 -0.93 10.97 17.43
N THR A 186 -0.57 11.68 18.49
CA THR A 186 0.35 12.83 18.39
C THR A 186 1.75 12.42 17.91
N LYS A 187 2.20 11.24 18.31
CA LYS A 187 3.55 10.72 18.06
C LYS A 187 3.49 9.25 17.67
N ILE A 188 4.26 8.89 16.66
CA ILE A 188 4.41 7.50 16.20
C ILE A 188 5.86 7.09 16.39
N VAL A 189 6.04 6.05 17.20
CA VAL A 189 7.35 5.48 17.49
C VAL A 189 7.61 4.34 16.53
N ILE A 190 8.65 4.51 15.72
CA ILE A 190 9.11 3.52 14.75
C ILE A 190 10.46 2.97 15.17
N ASP A 191 10.69 1.70 14.87
CA ASP A 191 12.03 1.12 14.93
C ASP A 191 12.75 1.35 13.60
N ASN A 192 14.04 1.05 13.57
CA ASN A 192 14.98 1.19 12.46
C ASN A 192 14.63 0.28 11.24
N LEU A 193 13.37 0.27 10.85
CA LEU A 193 12.88 -0.26 9.60
C LEU A 193 13.47 0.58 8.48
N LYS A 194 14.22 -0.08 7.59
CA LYS A 194 14.69 0.49 6.31
C LYS A 194 13.55 1.15 5.50
N ALA A 195 12.30 0.80 5.77
CA ALA A 195 11.10 1.39 5.17
C ALA A 195 10.82 2.83 5.63
N GLY A 196 11.21 3.20 6.85
CA GLY A 196 11.05 4.54 7.44
C GLY A 196 12.35 5.34 7.55
N VAL A 197 13.51 4.67 7.53
CA VAL A 197 14.84 5.30 7.69
C VAL A 197 15.78 4.81 6.57
N THR A 198 16.15 5.70 5.64
CA THR A 198 17.05 5.39 4.51
C THR A 198 18.51 5.27 4.95
N LYS A 199 18.91 5.95 6.03
CA LYS A 199 20.23 5.80 6.66
C LYS A 199 20.11 6.07 8.17
N ALA A 200 20.43 5.06 8.98
CA ALA A 200 20.45 5.20 10.44
C ALA A 200 21.70 6.01 10.85
N SER A 201 21.55 7.33 10.97
CA SER A 201 22.52 8.18 11.64
C SER A 201 22.11 8.35 13.10
N LEU A 202 23.09 8.36 14.01
CA LEU A 202 22.89 8.51 15.45
C LEU A 202 22.30 9.88 15.84
N HIS A 203 22.41 10.87 14.94
CA HIS A 203 22.06 12.27 15.19
C HIS A 203 20.94 12.79 14.28
N GLU A 204 20.89 12.35 13.02
CA GLU A 204 19.88 12.77 12.03
C GLU A 204 19.47 11.59 11.16
N PRO A 205 18.50 10.76 11.58
CA PRO A 205 17.98 9.71 10.74
C PRO A 205 17.38 10.36 9.48
N LEU A 206 17.91 10.00 8.30
CA LEU A 206 17.30 10.40 7.04
C LEU A 206 15.96 9.67 6.94
N LEU A 207 14.89 10.37 7.28
CA LEU A 207 13.54 9.88 7.19
C LEU A 207 13.16 9.79 5.71
N ASN A 208 12.35 8.80 5.37
CA ASN A 208 11.79 8.70 4.04
C ASN A 208 10.91 9.94 3.76
N ARG A 209 11.18 10.69 2.68
CA ARG A 209 10.45 11.91 2.30
C ARG A 209 8.94 11.67 2.22
N SER A 210 8.52 10.53 1.69
CA SER A 210 7.09 10.19 1.59
C SER A 210 6.45 9.97 2.97
N TYR A 211 7.21 9.47 3.95
CA TYR A 211 6.71 9.32 5.33
C TYR A 211 6.68 10.66 6.07
N GLN A 212 7.63 11.55 5.82
CA GLN A 212 7.56 12.94 6.30
C GLN A 212 6.32 13.65 5.77
N GLN A 213 6.03 13.53 4.47
CA GLN A 213 4.83 14.11 3.87
C GLN A 213 3.53 13.54 4.47
N LEU A 214 3.50 12.24 4.76
CA LEU A 214 2.38 11.62 5.48
C LEU A 214 2.24 12.21 6.89
N ALA A 215 3.35 12.37 7.61
CA ALA A 215 3.39 12.96 8.95
C ALA A 215 2.92 14.41 8.97
N GLU A 216 3.28 15.21 7.95
CA GLU A 216 2.79 16.57 7.75
C GLU A 216 1.28 16.59 7.48
N HIS A 217 0.79 15.74 6.56
CA HIS A 217 -0.61 15.68 6.19
C HIS A 217 -1.54 15.28 7.34
N TYR A 218 -1.14 14.28 8.11
CA TYR A 218 -1.89 13.79 9.28
C TYR A 218 -1.45 14.45 10.60
N ALA A 219 -0.54 15.43 10.54
CA ALA A 219 -0.02 16.21 11.66
C ALA A 219 0.52 15.36 12.85
N PHE A 220 1.20 14.24 12.61
CA PHE A 220 1.85 13.45 13.66
C PHE A 220 3.38 13.61 13.66
N ILE A 221 4.02 13.32 14.80
CA ILE A 221 5.48 13.39 14.94
C ILE A 221 6.08 11.99 14.78
N ILE A 222 7.07 11.85 13.90
CA ILE A 222 7.84 10.61 13.76
C ILE A 222 8.93 10.57 14.84
N SER A 223 8.91 9.55 15.69
CA SER A 223 9.87 9.36 16.77
C SER A 223 10.67 8.06 16.56
N PRO A 224 11.82 8.10 15.87
CA PRO A 224 12.65 6.92 15.70
C PRO A 224 13.24 6.47 17.05
N CYS A 225 13.25 5.16 17.30
CA CYS A 225 13.92 4.58 18.46
C CYS A 225 15.44 4.74 18.34
N LEU A 226 16.08 5.15 19.45
CA LEU A 226 17.53 5.19 19.54
C LEU A 226 18.12 3.77 19.45
N PRO A 227 19.19 3.55 18.65
CA PRO A 227 19.94 2.30 18.66
C PRO A 227 20.37 1.91 20.08
N TYR A 228 20.30 0.61 20.40
CA TYR A 228 20.74 0.03 21.69
C TYR A 228 19.91 0.41 22.94
N LYS A 229 18.70 0.98 22.78
CA LYS A 229 17.75 1.21 23.89
C LYS A 229 16.42 0.47 23.69
N PRO A 230 16.40 -0.88 23.77
CA PRO A 230 15.20 -1.70 23.53
C PRO A 230 14.03 -1.42 24.49
N GLN A 231 14.31 -0.78 25.63
CA GLN A 231 13.30 -0.42 26.64
C GLN A 231 12.27 0.60 26.14
N HIS A 232 12.53 1.29 25.02
CA HIS A 232 11.64 2.31 24.45
C HIS A 232 10.57 1.75 23.50
N LYS A 233 10.62 0.45 23.12
CA LYS A 233 9.76 -0.17 22.09
C LYS A 233 9.14 -1.52 22.54
N GLY A 234 8.86 -1.67 23.83
CA GLY A 234 8.37 -2.95 24.35
C GLY A 234 6.92 -3.27 23.99
N GLY A 235 6.10 -2.28 23.65
CA GLY A 235 4.66 -2.45 23.46
C GLY A 235 4.34 -3.24 22.19
N VAL A 236 4.73 -2.75 21.03
CA VAL A 236 4.42 -3.39 19.75
C VAL A 236 5.16 -4.73 19.56
N GLU A 237 6.37 -4.88 20.09
CA GLU A 237 7.05 -6.19 20.10
C GLU A 237 6.28 -7.24 20.90
N ASN A 238 5.74 -6.84 22.06
CA ASN A 238 4.89 -7.70 22.87
C ASN A 238 3.57 -8.01 22.15
N ASP A 239 3.06 -7.07 21.34
CA ASP A 239 1.89 -7.31 20.51
C ASP A 239 2.17 -8.36 19.44
N ILE A 240 3.29 -8.26 18.71
CA ILE A 240 3.68 -9.28 17.72
C ILE A 240 3.86 -10.65 18.38
N LYS A 241 4.51 -10.72 19.55
CA LYS A 241 4.63 -11.97 20.32
C LYS A 241 3.26 -12.50 20.74
N TYR A 242 2.32 -11.62 21.10
CA TYR A 242 0.96 -11.99 21.48
C TYR A 242 0.17 -12.55 20.30
N ILE A 243 0.24 -11.91 19.12
CA ILE A 243 -0.34 -12.41 17.86
C ILE A 243 0.21 -13.80 17.55
N LYS A 244 1.55 -13.95 17.55
CA LYS A 244 2.19 -15.23 17.19
C LYS A 244 1.77 -16.38 18.10
N ARG A 245 1.67 -16.14 19.41
CA ARG A 245 1.39 -17.20 20.39
C ARG A 245 -0.09 -17.57 20.50
N ASN A 246 -0.98 -16.58 20.38
CA ASN A 246 -2.40 -16.78 20.72
C ASN A 246 -3.28 -16.85 19.48
N PHE A 247 -3.00 -16.03 18.47
CA PHE A 247 -3.77 -16.02 17.23
C PHE A 247 -3.16 -17.00 16.21
N LEU A 248 -1.91 -16.79 15.82
CA LEU A 248 -1.29 -17.49 14.70
C LEU A 248 -1.24 -19.00 14.92
N SER A 249 -0.80 -19.44 16.10
CA SER A 249 -0.75 -20.86 16.45
C SER A 249 -2.13 -21.52 16.38
N PHE A 250 -3.17 -20.88 16.94
CA PHE A 250 -4.54 -21.40 16.89
C PHE A 250 -5.10 -21.43 15.47
N PHE A 251 -4.90 -20.33 14.72
CA PHE A 251 -5.42 -20.20 13.37
C PHE A 251 -4.81 -21.25 12.42
N LEU A 252 -3.49 -21.41 12.43
CA LEU A 252 -2.83 -22.40 11.57
C LEU A 252 -3.26 -23.83 11.90
N GLU A 253 -3.37 -24.16 13.19
CA GLU A 253 -3.87 -25.48 13.62
C GLU A 253 -5.31 -25.72 13.14
N SER A 254 -6.19 -24.72 13.29
CA SER A 254 -7.58 -24.80 12.82
C SER A 254 -7.69 -24.97 11.30
N GLN A 255 -6.82 -24.32 10.53
CA GLN A 255 -6.78 -24.46 9.07
C GLN A 255 -6.23 -25.83 8.65
N ALA A 256 -5.18 -26.31 9.32
CA ALA A 256 -4.64 -27.65 9.08
C ALA A 256 -5.70 -28.74 9.33
N GLN A 257 -6.51 -28.61 10.39
CA GLN A 257 -7.63 -29.51 10.66
C GLN A 257 -8.72 -29.50 9.57
N LYS A 258 -8.85 -28.39 8.83
CA LYS A 258 -9.75 -28.28 7.67
C LYS A 258 -9.10 -28.75 6.36
N GLY A 259 -7.86 -29.28 6.41
CA GLY A 259 -7.10 -29.69 5.24
C GLY A 259 -6.50 -28.54 4.43
N ILE A 260 -6.40 -27.34 5.01
CA ILE A 260 -5.85 -26.15 4.34
C ILE A 260 -4.41 -25.94 4.84
N GLU A 261 -3.42 -26.25 4.00
CA GLU A 261 -1.99 -26.06 4.34
C GLU A 261 -1.56 -24.60 4.31
N VAL A 262 -2.03 -23.83 3.31
CA VAL A 262 -1.67 -22.42 3.14
C VAL A 262 -2.94 -21.57 3.05
N PRO A 263 -3.29 -20.83 4.12
CA PRO A 263 -4.50 -20.01 4.13
C PRO A 263 -4.37 -18.81 3.18
N SER A 264 -5.50 -18.36 2.63
CA SER A 264 -5.57 -17.15 1.79
C SER A 264 -5.41 -15.87 2.61
N LYS A 265 -4.95 -14.79 1.99
CA LYS A 265 -4.83 -13.47 2.67
C LYS A 265 -6.16 -12.98 3.22
N ALA A 266 -7.24 -13.17 2.48
CA ALA A 266 -8.57 -12.73 2.88
C ALA A 266 -9.05 -13.47 4.14
N ASP A 267 -8.88 -14.79 4.18
CA ASP A 267 -9.24 -15.60 5.36
C ASP A 267 -8.39 -15.23 6.56
N PHE A 268 -7.10 -14.97 6.33
CA PHE A 268 -6.16 -14.55 7.37
C PHE A 268 -6.58 -13.23 8.00
N GLN A 269 -6.84 -12.20 7.17
CA GLN A 269 -7.27 -10.89 7.67
C GLN A 269 -8.61 -10.99 8.40
N LYS A 270 -9.59 -11.70 7.84
CA LYS A 270 -10.90 -11.88 8.46
C LYS A 270 -10.80 -12.56 9.84
N ALA A 271 -10.01 -13.63 9.95
CA ALA A 271 -9.80 -14.31 11.22
C ALA A 271 -9.06 -13.41 12.23
N LEU A 272 -8.10 -12.62 11.76
CA LEU A 272 -7.36 -11.68 12.60
C LEU A 272 -8.27 -10.57 13.15
N ASP A 273 -9.16 -10.02 12.31
CA ASP A 273 -10.13 -9.00 12.71
C ASP A 273 -11.11 -9.55 13.75
N GLN A 274 -11.64 -10.75 13.53
CA GLN A 274 -12.51 -11.43 14.48
C GLN A 274 -11.82 -11.65 15.82
N TRP A 275 -10.59 -12.20 15.80
CA TRP A 275 -9.81 -12.40 17.01
C TRP A 275 -9.47 -11.07 17.72
N ASN A 276 -9.25 -9.99 16.96
CA ASN A 276 -9.01 -8.68 17.54
C ASN A 276 -10.21 -8.24 18.39
N CYS A 277 -11.42 -8.30 17.82
CA CYS A 277 -12.66 -7.91 18.47
C CYS A 277 -13.06 -8.83 19.64
N GLU A 278 -12.88 -10.16 19.49
CA GLU A 278 -13.38 -11.12 20.47
C GLU A 278 -12.41 -11.40 21.62
N VAL A 279 -11.10 -11.33 21.34
CA VAL A 279 -10.06 -11.77 22.29
C VAL A 279 -9.15 -10.61 22.68
N SER A 280 -8.53 -9.96 21.69
CA SER A 280 -7.51 -8.93 21.96
C SER A 280 -8.09 -7.69 22.66
N GLU A 281 -9.28 -7.24 22.24
CA GLU A 281 -9.92 -6.03 22.76
C GLU A 281 -10.68 -6.25 24.08
N LYS A 282 -11.17 -7.47 24.33
CA LYS A 282 -11.93 -7.82 25.55
C LYS A 282 -11.06 -8.32 26.70
N ARG A 283 -9.76 -8.53 26.48
CA ARG A 283 -8.86 -9.03 27.52
C ARG A 283 -8.67 -7.99 28.63
N LYS A 284 -8.59 -8.46 29.88
CA LYS A 284 -8.22 -7.59 31.00
C LYS A 284 -6.73 -7.24 30.96
N ILE A 285 -6.44 -5.96 31.14
CA ILE A 285 -5.08 -5.45 31.24
C ILE A 285 -4.57 -5.68 32.67
N GLY A 286 -3.50 -6.47 32.79
CA GLY A 286 -2.80 -6.67 34.06
C GLY A 286 -2.36 -5.33 34.67
N GLY A 287 -2.75 -5.11 35.93
CA GLY A 287 -2.46 -3.90 36.71
C GLY A 287 -3.48 -2.77 36.59
N VAL A 288 -4.43 -2.83 35.66
CA VAL A 288 -5.45 -1.76 35.45
C VAL A 288 -6.89 -2.30 35.59
N ASP A 289 -7.09 -3.62 35.51
CA ASP A 289 -8.40 -4.32 35.55
C ASP A 289 -9.46 -3.79 34.57
N ARG A 290 -9.02 -3.09 33.51
CA ARG A 290 -9.82 -2.60 32.40
C ARG A 290 -9.43 -3.28 31.10
N THR A 291 -10.30 -3.24 30.09
CA THR A 291 -10.01 -3.77 28.76
C THR A 291 -9.39 -2.70 27.85
N PRO A 292 -8.67 -3.09 26.78
CA PRO A 292 -8.24 -2.15 25.75
C PRO A 292 -9.39 -1.35 25.13
N GLN A 293 -10.58 -1.95 25.01
CA GLN A 293 -11.76 -1.26 24.52
C GLN A 293 -12.21 -0.15 25.47
N ASP A 294 -12.31 -0.44 26.78
CA ASP A 294 -12.74 0.55 27.78
C ASP A 294 -11.80 1.76 27.83
N LEU A 295 -10.49 1.52 27.77
CA LEU A 295 -9.49 2.59 27.78
C LEU A 295 -9.47 3.37 26.46
N PHE A 296 -9.82 2.73 25.35
CA PHE A 296 -9.83 3.39 24.06
C PHE A 296 -10.98 4.38 23.93
N GLU A 297 -12.14 4.11 24.54
CA GLU A 297 -13.27 5.05 24.50
C GLU A 297 -12.89 6.42 25.09
N GLU A 298 -12.10 6.42 26.17
CA GLU A 298 -11.52 7.64 26.76
C GLU A 298 -10.38 8.22 25.89
N GLU A 299 -9.53 7.35 25.34
CA GLU A 299 -8.40 7.78 24.52
C GLU A 299 -8.82 8.41 23.18
N LYS A 300 -9.97 8.01 22.64
CA LYS A 300 -10.45 8.43 21.32
C LYS A 300 -10.64 9.95 21.24
N GLU A 301 -11.12 10.58 22.30
CA GLU A 301 -11.31 12.05 22.37
C GLU A 301 -9.98 12.82 22.36
N HIS A 302 -8.87 12.15 22.67
CA HIS A 302 -7.53 12.73 22.73
C HIS A 302 -6.73 12.52 21.43
N LEU A 303 -7.27 11.78 20.47
CA LEU A 303 -6.66 11.63 19.16
C LEU A 303 -6.90 12.90 18.32
N LYS A 304 -5.92 13.25 17.48
CA LYS A 304 -6.10 14.32 16.49
C LYS A 304 -7.15 13.90 15.47
N SER A 305 -7.95 14.86 15.00
CA SER A 305 -8.94 14.60 13.95
C SER A 305 -8.26 14.20 12.64
N LEU A 306 -8.96 13.37 11.87
CA LEU A 306 -8.53 13.03 10.52
C LEU A 306 -8.66 14.26 9.60
N PRO A 307 -7.72 14.47 8.66
CA PRO A 307 -7.85 15.51 7.65
C PRO A 307 -9.07 15.25 6.75
N SER A 308 -9.63 16.32 6.17
CA SER A 308 -10.83 16.23 5.31
C SER A 308 -10.60 15.47 4.01
N CYS A 309 -9.34 15.37 3.56
CA CYS A 309 -8.94 14.58 2.41
C CYS A 309 -7.96 13.48 2.81
N ARG A 310 -8.13 12.31 2.21
CA ARG A 310 -7.19 11.19 2.33
C ARG A 310 -5.86 11.57 1.69
N TRP A 311 -4.74 11.17 2.29
CA TRP A 311 -3.44 11.40 1.68
C TRP A 311 -3.25 10.49 0.46
N ASP A 312 -2.87 11.08 -0.66
CA ASP A 312 -2.49 10.34 -1.87
C ASP A 312 -0.98 10.18 -1.94
N ALA A 313 -0.53 8.93 -2.11
CA ALA A 313 0.89 8.64 -2.30
C ALA A 313 1.37 9.22 -3.63
N LEU A 314 2.18 10.29 -3.54
CA LEU A 314 2.75 10.97 -4.70
C LEU A 314 4.11 10.35 -5.06
N GLU A 315 4.18 9.73 -6.23
CA GLU A 315 5.41 9.24 -6.86
C GLU A 315 6.02 10.37 -7.72
N TRP A 316 7.25 10.80 -7.39
CA TRP A 316 7.97 11.82 -8.14
C TRP A 316 9.00 11.19 -9.07
N TYR A 317 9.02 11.61 -10.33
CA TYR A 317 9.92 11.10 -11.36
C TYR A 317 10.39 12.23 -12.29
N CYS A 318 11.69 12.38 -12.46
CA CYS A 318 12.24 13.35 -13.42
C CYS A 318 12.47 12.69 -14.78
N THR A 319 12.06 13.35 -15.86
CA THR A 319 12.25 12.86 -17.23
C THR A 319 12.32 14.00 -18.24
N ILE A 320 12.82 13.71 -19.44
CA ILE A 320 12.95 14.68 -20.52
C ILE A 320 11.80 14.45 -21.51
N VAL A 321 11.16 15.53 -21.95
CA VAL A 321 10.08 15.44 -22.94
C VAL A 321 10.66 15.02 -24.30
N GLY A 322 10.14 13.92 -24.85
CA GLY A 322 10.53 13.37 -26.14
C GLY A 322 10.19 14.30 -27.31
N LYS A 323 10.79 14.04 -28.49
CA LYS A 323 10.51 14.78 -29.73
C LYS A 323 9.05 14.67 -30.18
N ASP A 324 8.37 13.62 -29.73
CA ASP A 324 6.95 13.34 -29.91
C ASP A 324 6.06 13.99 -28.83
N TRP A 325 6.57 15.00 -28.10
CA TRP A 325 5.86 15.77 -27.05
C TRP A 325 5.23 14.89 -25.96
N ARG A 326 5.92 13.80 -25.62
CA ARG A 326 5.44 12.81 -24.65
C ARG A 326 6.49 12.52 -23.57
N VAL A 327 6.00 12.03 -22.45
CA VAL A 327 6.80 11.48 -21.37
C VAL A 327 6.30 10.08 -21.03
N ARG A 328 7.23 9.22 -20.59
CA ARG A 328 6.91 7.85 -20.19
C ARG A 328 6.91 7.75 -18.67
N PHE A 329 5.83 7.25 -18.11
CA PHE A 329 5.72 6.94 -16.68
C PHE A 329 5.02 5.59 -16.52
N ASP A 330 5.62 4.68 -15.74
CA ASP A 330 5.06 3.35 -15.44
C ASP A 330 4.61 2.55 -16.69
N LYS A 331 5.44 2.57 -17.75
CA LYS A 331 5.18 1.96 -19.07
C LYS A 331 4.00 2.56 -19.86
N VAL A 332 3.42 3.67 -19.42
CA VAL A 332 2.37 4.42 -20.13
C VAL A 332 2.94 5.72 -20.69
N TRP A 333 2.42 6.16 -21.84
CA TRP A 333 2.80 7.42 -22.48
C TRP A 333 1.79 8.52 -22.19
N TYR A 334 2.28 9.64 -21.68
CA TYR A 334 1.48 10.83 -21.39
C TYR A 334 1.91 11.99 -22.26
N SER A 335 0.93 12.69 -22.82
CA SER A 335 1.19 13.89 -23.61
C SER A 335 1.58 15.10 -22.77
N VAL A 336 2.47 15.95 -23.31
CA VAL A 336 2.91 17.22 -22.73
C VAL A 336 2.77 18.31 -23.79
N PRO A 337 2.44 19.57 -23.45
CA PRO A 337 2.41 20.63 -24.45
C PRO A 337 3.72 20.71 -25.23
N TYR A 338 3.64 20.76 -26.55
CA TYR A 338 4.81 20.69 -27.45
C TYR A 338 5.87 21.78 -27.21
N ALA A 339 5.51 22.90 -26.57
CA ALA A 339 6.43 23.96 -26.15
C ALA A 339 7.52 23.50 -25.15
N PHE A 340 7.34 22.32 -24.54
CA PHE A 340 8.27 21.74 -23.58
C PHE A 340 9.13 20.60 -24.15
N ILE A 341 9.11 20.34 -25.47
CA ILE A 341 9.98 19.34 -26.10
C ILE A 341 11.45 19.59 -25.74
N GLY A 342 12.16 18.55 -25.30
CA GLY A 342 13.57 18.60 -24.91
C GLY A 342 13.85 19.23 -23.54
N LYS A 343 12.83 19.71 -22.81
CA LYS A 343 12.99 20.22 -21.45
C LYS A 343 12.84 19.11 -20.42
N GLU A 344 13.51 19.29 -19.28
CA GLU A 344 13.36 18.40 -18.12
C GLU A 344 12.06 18.76 -17.37
N VAL A 345 11.28 17.73 -17.05
CA VAL A 345 10.00 17.86 -16.35
C VAL A 345 9.92 16.88 -15.19
N GLN A 346 9.18 17.26 -14.16
CA GLN A 346 8.89 16.45 -12.99
C GLN A 346 7.47 15.89 -13.09
N VAL A 347 7.37 14.57 -13.15
CA VAL A 347 6.10 13.86 -13.08
C VAL A 347 5.80 13.55 -11.63
N CYS A 348 4.61 13.96 -11.18
CA CYS A 348 4.05 13.70 -9.86
C CYS A 348 2.78 12.87 -10.06
N ALA A 349 2.85 11.58 -9.75
CA ALA A 349 1.75 10.64 -9.96
C ALA A 349 1.12 10.23 -8.63
N SER A 350 -0.20 10.40 -8.52
CA SER A 350 -1.03 9.81 -7.47
C SER A 350 -1.56 8.44 -7.92
N GLN A 351 -2.50 7.85 -7.17
CA GLN A 351 -3.17 6.63 -7.60
C GLN A 351 -4.11 6.84 -8.80
N SER A 352 -4.69 8.03 -8.94
CA SER A 352 -5.75 8.33 -9.91
C SER A 352 -5.35 9.35 -10.96
N SER A 353 -4.37 10.20 -10.66
CA SER A 353 -3.96 11.33 -11.49
C SER A 353 -2.45 11.39 -11.66
N LEU A 354 -2.03 12.00 -12.75
CA LEU A 354 -0.63 12.26 -13.06
C LEU A 354 -0.49 13.72 -13.46
N LYS A 355 0.28 14.46 -12.67
CA LYS A 355 0.60 15.86 -12.90
C LYS A 355 2.04 15.98 -13.40
N ILE A 356 2.26 16.89 -14.32
CA ILE A 356 3.58 17.14 -14.91
C ILE A 356 3.93 18.59 -14.62
N PHE A 357 5.12 18.82 -14.09
CA PHE A 357 5.63 20.11 -13.68
C PHE A 357 6.89 20.46 -14.47
N HIS A 358 7.04 21.74 -14.84
CA HIS A 358 8.29 22.29 -15.36
C HIS A 358 8.67 23.50 -14.50
N ALA A 359 9.87 23.50 -13.93
CA ALA A 359 10.35 24.57 -13.04
C ALA A 359 9.35 24.95 -11.92
N GLY A 360 8.65 23.97 -11.35
CA GLY A 360 7.68 24.16 -10.27
C GLY A 360 6.27 24.58 -10.69
N GLN A 361 6.02 24.83 -11.98
CA GLN A 361 4.68 25.12 -12.51
C GLN A 361 4.03 23.87 -13.11
N GLU A 362 2.75 23.64 -12.84
CA GLU A 362 1.96 22.55 -13.43
C GLU A 362 1.72 22.86 -14.92
N ILE A 363 2.19 21.98 -15.80
CA ILE A 363 2.08 22.12 -17.26
C ILE A 363 1.06 21.18 -17.90
N ALA A 364 0.74 20.07 -17.23
CA ALA A 364 -0.25 19.10 -17.69
C ALA A 364 -0.78 18.26 -16.52
N MET A 365 -2.04 17.83 -16.63
CA MET A 365 -2.68 16.91 -15.71
C MET A 365 -3.44 15.84 -16.51
N HIS A 366 -3.28 14.59 -16.11
CA HIS A 366 -3.89 13.42 -16.74
C HIS A 366 -4.54 12.52 -15.69
N LEU A 367 -5.50 11.69 -16.13
CA LEU A 367 -5.89 10.50 -15.37
C LEU A 367 -4.81 9.42 -15.55
N ARG A 368 -4.43 8.75 -14.45
CA ARG A 368 -3.42 7.69 -14.47
C ARG A 368 -4.01 6.43 -15.11
N SER A 369 -3.33 5.89 -16.11
CA SER A 369 -3.63 4.56 -16.67
C SER A 369 -2.62 3.54 -16.14
N TYR A 370 -3.10 2.32 -15.88
CA TYR A 370 -2.28 1.17 -15.46
C TYR A 370 -2.11 0.13 -16.58
N LYS A 371 -2.68 0.39 -17.78
CA LYS A 371 -2.57 -0.50 -18.93
C LYS A 371 -1.18 -0.32 -19.57
N PRO A 372 -0.32 -1.35 -19.63
CA PRO A 372 1.01 -1.21 -20.21
C PRO A 372 0.95 -0.76 -21.68
N ASN A 373 1.81 0.21 -22.05
CA ASN A 373 1.90 0.81 -23.38
C ASN A 373 0.65 1.57 -23.87
N ASP A 374 -0.22 1.98 -22.95
CA ASP A 374 -1.34 2.87 -23.25
C ASP A 374 -0.87 4.31 -23.59
N TYR A 375 -1.73 5.06 -24.28
CA TYR A 375 -1.47 6.42 -24.74
C TYR A 375 -2.54 7.39 -24.22
N VAL A 376 -2.19 8.16 -23.19
CA VAL A 376 -3.07 9.18 -22.63
C VAL A 376 -2.77 10.54 -23.28
N ARG A 377 -3.64 10.94 -24.21
CA ARG A 377 -3.48 12.14 -25.04
C ARG A 377 -4.51 13.21 -24.71
N ILE A 378 -4.03 14.43 -24.52
CA ILE A 378 -4.82 15.66 -24.57
C ILE A 378 -4.53 16.35 -25.90
N ASN A 379 -5.57 16.63 -26.69
CA ASN A 379 -5.39 17.17 -28.06
C ASN A 379 -4.74 18.56 -28.07
N LEU A 380 -5.04 19.40 -27.06
CA LEU A 380 -4.46 20.74 -26.90
C LEU A 380 -2.93 20.76 -26.74
N HIS A 381 -2.31 19.61 -26.43
CA HIS A 381 -0.86 19.51 -26.30
C HIS A 381 -0.13 19.43 -27.65
N ALA A 382 -0.84 19.10 -28.73
CA ALA A 382 -0.24 18.92 -30.05
C ALA A 382 0.17 20.27 -30.69
N PRO A 383 1.22 20.29 -31.53
CA PRO A 383 1.57 21.46 -32.34
C PRO A 383 0.44 21.85 -33.30
N LEU A 384 0.23 23.15 -33.51
CA LEU A 384 -0.79 23.68 -34.44
C LEU A 384 -0.64 23.13 -35.87
N GLN A 385 0.60 22.92 -36.34
CA GLN A 385 0.88 22.34 -37.65
C GLN A 385 0.37 20.89 -37.78
N GLN A 386 0.19 20.18 -36.67
CA GLN A 386 -0.32 18.80 -36.69
C GLN A 386 -1.84 18.74 -36.83
N GLU A 387 -2.58 19.80 -36.47
CA GLU A 387 -4.00 19.94 -36.83
C GLU A 387 -4.16 20.04 -38.35
N GLU A 388 -3.27 20.76 -39.04
CA GLU A 388 -3.26 20.80 -40.51
C GLU A 388 -3.00 19.42 -41.12
N VAL A 389 -2.15 18.59 -40.48
CA VAL A 389 -1.87 17.21 -40.90
C VAL A 389 -3.06 16.28 -40.62
N LEU A 390 -3.78 16.46 -39.50
CA LEU A 390 -5.00 15.70 -39.19
C LEU A 390 -6.16 16.09 -40.11
N ASN A 391 -6.34 17.38 -40.37
CA ASN A 391 -7.27 17.94 -41.35
C ASN A 391 -6.94 17.52 -42.79
N ALA A 392 -5.70 17.15 -43.03
CA ALA A 392 -5.20 16.60 -44.29
C ALA A 392 -5.53 15.11 -44.50
N THR A 393 -5.94 14.38 -43.45
CA THR A 393 -6.34 12.97 -43.53
C THR A 393 -7.74 12.80 -44.11
N ARG A 394 -8.09 11.59 -44.54
CA ARG A 394 -9.42 11.25 -45.09
C ARG A 394 -10.56 11.71 -44.17
N GLY A 395 -10.49 11.36 -42.88
CA GLY A 395 -11.52 11.73 -41.91
C GLY A 395 -11.62 13.24 -41.69
N GLY A 396 -10.48 13.93 -41.63
CA GLY A 396 -10.45 15.40 -41.49
C GLY A 396 -11.06 16.13 -42.69
N LEU A 397 -10.79 15.66 -43.91
CA LEU A 397 -11.37 16.25 -45.13
C LEU A 397 -12.89 16.04 -45.21
N LEU A 398 -13.40 14.88 -44.81
CA LEU A 398 -14.84 14.61 -44.78
C LEU A 398 -15.56 15.47 -43.75
N ALA A 399 -15.02 15.61 -42.55
CA ALA A 399 -15.57 16.50 -41.53
C ALA A 399 -15.62 17.96 -42.01
N GLN A 400 -14.60 18.43 -42.73
CA GLN A 400 -14.62 19.76 -43.35
C GLN A 400 -15.67 19.87 -44.46
N ALA A 401 -15.81 18.86 -45.31
CA ALA A 401 -16.82 18.84 -46.36
C ALA A 401 -18.25 18.88 -45.79
N GLU A 402 -18.50 18.19 -44.68
CA GLU A 402 -19.78 18.18 -43.97
C GLU A 402 -20.17 19.57 -43.44
N THR A 403 -19.20 20.35 -42.93
CA THR A 403 -19.47 21.74 -42.49
C THR A 403 -19.89 22.68 -43.62
N ILE A 404 -19.51 22.37 -44.87
CA ILE A 404 -19.86 23.19 -46.05
C ILE A 404 -21.24 22.80 -46.58
N GLY A 405 -21.54 21.50 -46.67
CA GLY A 405 -22.85 21.02 -47.06
C GLY A 405 -22.91 19.56 -47.57
N PRO A 406 -24.13 19.02 -47.73
CA PRO A 406 -24.35 17.60 -48.04
C PRO A 406 -23.86 17.19 -49.43
N SER A 407 -23.93 18.07 -50.42
CA SER A 407 -23.48 17.80 -51.79
C SER A 407 -21.95 17.81 -51.87
N THR A 408 -21.30 18.68 -51.09
CA THR A 408 -19.84 18.74 -50.97
C THR A 408 -19.30 17.51 -50.26
N LEU A 409 -19.98 17.02 -49.22
CA LEU A 409 -19.66 15.76 -48.56
C LEU A 409 -19.76 14.58 -49.52
N LYS A 410 -20.91 14.40 -50.18
CA LYS A 410 -21.16 13.30 -51.12
C LYS A 410 -20.14 13.25 -52.26
N LEU A 411 -19.79 14.42 -52.82
CA LEU A 411 -18.77 14.54 -53.86
C LEU A 411 -17.37 14.18 -53.34
N SER A 412 -17.05 14.58 -52.10
CA SER A 412 -15.77 14.26 -51.46
C SER A 412 -15.66 12.76 -51.17
N GLU A 413 -16.73 12.11 -50.73
CA GLU A 413 -16.79 10.65 -50.53
C GLU A 413 -16.57 9.90 -51.84
N GLU A 414 -17.25 10.30 -52.92
CA GLU A 414 -17.15 9.66 -54.23
C GLU A 414 -15.74 9.81 -54.83
N LEU A 415 -15.08 10.96 -54.63
CA LEU A 415 -13.68 11.13 -55.00
C LEU A 415 -12.73 10.26 -54.17
N LEU A 416 -12.92 10.18 -52.86
CA LEU A 416 -12.04 9.42 -51.96
C LEU A 416 -12.28 7.90 -52.05
N ASN A 417 -13.40 7.44 -52.62
CA ASN A 417 -13.71 6.02 -52.84
C ASN A 417 -13.11 5.45 -54.14
N ASP A 418 -12.25 6.19 -54.83
CA ASP A 418 -11.54 5.67 -56.01
C ASP A 418 -10.60 4.51 -55.60
N PRO A 419 -10.68 3.34 -56.25
CA PRO A 419 -9.90 2.16 -55.90
C PRO A 419 -8.40 2.28 -56.23
N SER A 420 -8.03 3.22 -57.10
CA SER A 420 -6.69 3.35 -57.66
C SER A 420 -5.88 4.52 -57.09
N HIS A 421 -6.55 5.59 -56.64
CA HIS A 421 -5.89 6.81 -56.17
C HIS A 421 -6.61 7.37 -54.93
N ASP A 422 -5.84 7.80 -53.92
CA ASP A 422 -6.38 8.32 -52.66
C ASP A 422 -7.18 9.64 -52.79
N LYS A 423 -6.96 10.39 -53.89
CA LYS A 423 -7.56 11.69 -54.25
C LYS A 423 -7.64 12.72 -53.10
N LEU A 424 -6.78 12.60 -52.09
CA LEU A 424 -6.73 13.53 -50.94
C LEU A 424 -6.40 14.96 -51.37
N ARG A 425 -5.50 15.11 -52.34
CA ARG A 425 -5.08 16.42 -52.87
C ARG A 425 -6.20 17.12 -53.65
N PRO A 426 -6.89 16.49 -54.62
CA PRO A 426 -8.08 17.06 -55.27
C PRO A 426 -9.15 17.53 -54.28
N VAL A 427 -9.53 16.71 -53.30
CA VAL A 427 -10.55 17.07 -52.31
C VAL A 427 -10.11 18.28 -51.47
N ARG A 428 -8.85 18.30 -51.01
CA ARG A 428 -8.29 19.45 -50.30
C ARG A 428 -8.34 20.73 -51.15
N LEU A 429 -8.06 20.64 -52.45
CA LEU A 429 -8.12 21.80 -53.36
C LEU A 429 -9.56 22.29 -53.58
N ILE A 430 -10.54 21.37 -53.65
CA ILE A 430 -11.97 21.72 -53.75
C ILE A 430 -12.42 22.47 -52.49
N LEU A 431 -12.10 21.96 -51.30
CA LEU A 431 -12.46 22.62 -50.03
C LEU A 431 -11.81 24.01 -49.91
N LYS A 432 -10.58 24.18 -50.41
CA LYS A 432 -9.93 25.51 -50.47
C LYS A 432 -10.65 26.51 -51.36
N LEU A 433 -11.46 26.08 -52.35
CA LEU A 433 -12.26 27.01 -53.17
C LEU A 433 -13.35 27.72 -52.36
N ALA A 434 -13.79 27.16 -51.23
CA ALA A 434 -14.75 27.81 -50.33
C ALA A 434 -14.22 29.13 -49.77
N LEU A 435 -12.90 29.24 -49.55
CA LEU A 435 -12.25 30.47 -49.08
C LEU A 435 -12.33 31.59 -50.13
N ARG A 436 -12.33 31.23 -51.43
CA ARG A 436 -12.34 32.21 -52.52
C ARG A 436 -13.75 32.55 -53.01
N TYR A 437 -14.67 31.59 -53.06
CA TYR A 437 -15.99 31.76 -53.68
C TYR A 437 -17.15 31.67 -52.70
N SER A 438 -16.89 31.56 -51.39
CA SER A 438 -17.84 31.27 -50.30
C SER A 438 -18.32 29.80 -50.24
N PRO A 439 -18.64 29.27 -49.03
CA PRO A 439 -19.16 27.92 -48.85
C PRO A 439 -20.47 27.65 -49.61
N ALA A 440 -21.39 28.63 -49.62
CA ALA A 440 -22.71 28.47 -50.23
C ALA A 440 -22.64 28.30 -51.76
N ARG A 441 -21.68 28.97 -52.43
CA ARG A 441 -21.47 28.79 -53.88
C ARG A 441 -20.79 27.47 -54.18
N LEU A 442 -19.82 27.05 -53.36
CA LEU A 442 -19.17 25.76 -53.53
C LEU A 442 -20.18 24.62 -53.43
N GLU A 443 -21.10 24.66 -52.47
CA GLU A 443 -22.15 23.64 -52.31
C GLU A 443 -23.07 23.55 -53.54
N LYS A 444 -23.48 24.69 -54.11
CA LYS A 444 -24.26 24.71 -55.37
C LYS A 444 -23.48 24.16 -56.56
N ALA A 445 -22.18 24.47 -56.65
CA ALA A 445 -21.31 23.93 -57.69
C ALA A 445 -21.12 22.41 -57.55
N CYS A 446 -20.93 21.89 -56.33
CA CYS A 446 -20.85 20.47 -56.04
C CYS A 446 -22.17 19.76 -56.39
N LYS A 447 -23.32 20.35 -56.01
CA LYS A 447 -24.65 19.83 -56.39
C LYS A 447 -24.81 19.73 -57.90
N ARG A 448 -24.39 20.76 -58.63
CA ARG A 448 -24.44 20.78 -60.10
C ARG A 448 -23.51 19.71 -60.70
N ALA A 449 -22.29 19.58 -60.20
CA ALA A 449 -21.31 18.59 -60.67
C ALA A 449 -21.79 17.14 -60.47
N LEU A 450 -22.45 16.84 -59.34
CA LEU A 450 -23.03 15.53 -59.06
C LEU A 450 -24.16 15.17 -60.04
N ILE A 451 -25.01 16.15 -60.40
CA ILE A 451 -26.13 15.92 -61.33
C ILE A 451 -25.63 15.60 -62.74
N TYR A 452 -24.61 16.31 -63.22
CA TYR A 452 -24.05 16.08 -64.57
C TYR A 452 -22.95 14.99 -64.60
N GLY A 453 -22.67 14.33 -63.48
CA GLY A 453 -21.67 13.27 -63.37
C GLY A 453 -20.22 13.72 -63.59
N THR A 454 -19.92 15.03 -63.51
CA THR A 454 -18.57 15.56 -63.77
C THR A 454 -17.79 15.77 -62.46
N ILE A 455 -17.31 14.67 -61.88
CA ILE A 455 -16.71 14.65 -60.54
C ILE A 455 -15.20 14.82 -60.64
N SER A 456 -14.75 16.07 -60.79
CA SER A 456 -13.32 16.43 -60.80
C SER A 456 -13.08 17.85 -60.29
N TYR A 457 -11.87 18.12 -59.79
CA TYR A 457 -11.48 19.47 -59.34
C TYR A 457 -11.57 20.50 -60.48
N THR A 458 -11.14 20.15 -61.69
CA THR A 458 -11.15 21.05 -62.85
C THR A 458 -12.58 21.40 -63.26
N SER A 459 -13.51 20.44 -63.20
CA SER A 459 -14.93 20.66 -63.47
C SER A 459 -15.56 21.61 -62.45
N ILE A 460 -15.33 21.41 -61.15
CA ILE A 460 -15.88 22.27 -60.09
C ILE A 460 -15.31 23.69 -60.17
N LYS A 461 -14.00 23.80 -60.43
CA LYS A 461 -13.34 25.10 -60.65
C LYS A 461 -13.95 25.83 -61.85
N ALA A 462 -14.17 25.14 -62.98
CA ALA A 462 -14.78 25.73 -64.16
C ALA A 462 -16.25 26.14 -63.95
N ILE A 463 -17.02 25.38 -63.17
CA ILE A 463 -18.40 25.72 -62.79
C ILE A 463 -18.43 27.03 -62.00
N LEU A 464 -17.53 27.19 -61.03
CA LEU A 464 -17.43 28.39 -60.19
C LEU A 464 -16.89 29.61 -60.96
N GLU A 465 -15.89 29.41 -61.83
CA GLU A 465 -15.31 30.49 -62.66
C GLU A 465 -16.31 31.02 -63.71
N LYS A 466 -17.11 30.14 -64.33
CA LYS A 466 -18.13 30.52 -65.32
C LYS A 466 -19.49 30.88 -64.69
N ALA A 467 -19.55 30.97 -63.36
CA ALA A 467 -20.77 31.24 -62.58
C ALA A 467 -21.96 30.32 -62.93
N LEU A 468 -21.69 29.09 -63.35
CA LEU A 468 -22.71 28.11 -63.72
C LEU A 468 -23.46 27.58 -62.49
N ASP A 469 -22.92 27.80 -61.29
CA ASP A 469 -23.56 27.57 -60.00
C ASP A 469 -24.78 28.47 -59.75
N GLN A 470 -24.95 29.54 -60.53
CA GLN A 470 -26.02 30.55 -60.37
C GLN A 470 -27.10 30.46 -61.46
N LYS A 471 -26.90 29.65 -62.51
CA LYS A 471 -27.90 29.47 -63.56
C LYS A 471 -29.00 28.48 -63.11
N PRO A 472 -30.28 28.73 -63.45
CA PRO A 472 -31.36 27.78 -63.17
C PRO A 472 -31.07 26.43 -63.83
N PHE A 473 -31.52 25.36 -63.17
CA PHE A 473 -31.40 24.01 -63.70
C PHE A 473 -32.41 23.83 -64.83
N GLU A 474 -31.95 23.56 -66.05
CA GLU A 474 -32.83 23.02 -67.09
C GLU A 474 -33.05 21.53 -66.78
N GLU A 475 -34.24 21.19 -66.28
CA GLU A 475 -34.70 19.81 -66.25
C GLU A 475 -34.74 19.32 -67.71
N GLN A 476 -33.81 18.44 -68.10
CA GLN A 476 -34.03 17.65 -69.30
C GLN A 476 -35.17 16.67 -68.99
N SER A 477 -36.39 17.11 -69.27
CA SER A 477 -37.54 16.24 -69.43
C SER A 477 -37.22 15.23 -70.53
N THR A 478 -37.07 13.96 -70.16
CA THR A 478 -37.05 12.83 -71.08
C THR A 478 -38.45 12.68 -71.69
N GLN A 479 -38.78 13.49 -72.70
CA GLN A 479 -39.87 13.19 -73.62
C GLN A 479 -39.25 12.45 -74.81
N LEU A 480 -39.43 11.12 -74.86
CA LEU A 480 -39.26 10.35 -76.09
C LEU A 480 -40.38 10.73 -77.04
N ASP A 481 -40.13 11.70 -77.92
CA ASP A 481 -40.92 11.90 -79.13
C ASP A 481 -40.30 11.13 -80.32
N LYS A 482 -41.20 10.56 -81.12
CA LYS A 482 -41.03 9.56 -82.19
C LYS A 482 -39.82 9.78 -83.12
N PRO A 483 -39.27 8.70 -83.74
CA PRO A 483 -38.06 8.79 -84.54
C PRO A 483 -38.32 9.64 -85.79
N GLN A 484 -37.74 10.83 -85.83
CA GLN A 484 -37.64 11.58 -87.08
C GLN A 484 -36.69 10.83 -88.02
N LYS A 485 -37.29 10.31 -89.09
CA LYS A 485 -36.62 9.77 -90.27
C LYS A 485 -35.70 10.85 -90.87
N TYR A 486 -34.64 10.36 -91.52
CA TYR A 486 -33.69 11.07 -92.40
C TYR A 486 -32.41 11.63 -91.76
N PHE A 487 -31.46 10.74 -91.45
CA PHE A 487 -30.08 11.05 -91.81
C PHE A 487 -29.92 10.78 -93.32
N LYS A 488 -29.58 11.82 -94.08
CA LYS A 488 -29.51 11.85 -95.57
C LYS A 488 -28.57 10.81 -96.21
N PHE A 489 -27.82 10.04 -95.41
CA PHE A 489 -26.91 8.97 -95.83
C PHE A 489 -27.14 7.64 -95.08
N ALA A 490 -28.18 7.53 -94.26
CA ALA A 490 -28.51 6.26 -93.62
C ALA A 490 -29.19 5.33 -94.65
N ARG A 491 -28.57 4.19 -94.94
CA ARG A 491 -29.17 3.15 -95.78
C ARG A 491 -30.27 2.44 -94.99
N ASP A 492 -31.36 2.10 -95.68
CA ASP A 492 -32.49 1.41 -95.08
C ASP A 492 -32.06 0.02 -94.54
N PRO A 493 -32.57 -0.45 -93.39
CA PRO A 493 -32.14 -1.73 -92.80
C PRO A 493 -32.33 -2.96 -93.71
N GLN A 494 -33.22 -2.88 -94.70
CA GLN A 494 -33.41 -3.93 -95.73
C GLN A 494 -32.20 -4.10 -96.67
N TYR A 495 -31.34 -3.09 -96.77
CA TYR A 495 -30.08 -3.18 -97.53
C TYR A 495 -29.13 -4.25 -96.95
N PHE A 496 -29.20 -4.51 -95.65
CA PHE A 496 -28.32 -5.47 -94.98
C PHE A 496 -28.88 -6.89 -94.92
N THR A 497 -30.15 -7.10 -95.25
CA THR A 497 -30.78 -8.43 -95.22
C THR A 497 -30.78 -9.16 -96.57
N GLN A 498 -30.47 -8.47 -97.70
CA GLN A 498 -30.31 -9.12 -99.01
C GLN A 498 -28.90 -9.69 -99.28
N GLY A 499 -27.93 -9.50 -98.38
CA GLY A 499 -26.56 -10.02 -98.55
C GLY A 499 -26.33 -11.46 -98.09
N ALA A 500 -27.35 -12.16 -97.57
CA ALA A 500 -27.20 -13.50 -96.99
C ALA A 500 -27.87 -14.62 -97.82
N MET A 501 -27.90 -14.49 -99.15
CA MET A 501 -28.52 -15.50 -100.04
C MET A 501 -27.70 -15.89 -101.29
N TYR A 502 -26.41 -15.56 -101.38
CA TYR A 502 -25.48 -16.22 -102.33
C TYR A 502 -24.04 -16.11 -101.83
N GLY A 503 -23.39 -17.25 -101.53
CA GLY A 503 -21.98 -17.35 -101.14
C GLY A 503 -21.72 -18.53 -100.23
#